data_AF-A0AAV5KBH3-F1
#
_entry.id   AF-A0AAV5KBH3-F1
#
_cell.length_a   1.000
_cell.length_b   1.000
_cell.length_c   1.000
_cell.angle_alpha   90.00
_cell.angle_beta   90.00
_cell.angle_gamma   90.00
#
_symmetry.space_group_name_H-M   'P 1'
#
loop_
_entity.id
_entity.type
_entity.pdbx_description
1 polymer ?
#
loop_
_entity_poly.entity_id
_entity_poly.type
_entity_poly.pdbx_seq_one_letter_code
_entity_poly.pdbx_strand_id
1 'polypeptide(L)' 'MEGGAQCLANSARLTSVIFLERAARVYGDKVSIVYGEVSFSWRKTLERCLKVASALVQMGISRGDTVS' A
#
# COMPACT_ATOMS: atom_id res chain seq x y z
N MET A 1 9.41 -18.33 31.90
CA MET A 1 8.27 -18.41 30.96
C MET A 1 8.79 -17.92 29.62
N GLU A 2 8.88 -18.86 28.69
CA GLU A 2 9.67 -18.76 27.47
C GLU A 2 9.10 -17.70 26.52
N GLY A 3 9.98 -16.84 26.01
CA GLY A 3 9.66 -15.86 24.99
C GLY A 3 9.30 -16.58 23.70
N GLY A 4 8.05 -16.40 23.26
CA GLY A 4 7.54 -16.99 22.04
C GLY A 4 8.44 -16.66 20.85
N ALA A 5 8.82 -17.69 20.11
CA ALA A 5 9.59 -17.57 18.88
C ALA A 5 8.92 -16.56 17.95
N GLN A 6 9.58 -15.41 17.74
CA GLN A 6 9.16 -14.43 16.77
C GLN A 6 9.52 -14.96 15.39
N CYS A 7 8.59 -15.67 14.76
CA CYS A 7 8.74 -16.12 13.39
C CYS A 7 9.03 -14.91 12.49
N LEU A 8 10.11 -14.97 11.69
CA LEU A 8 10.50 -13.93 10.72
C LEU A 8 9.35 -13.50 9.79
N ALA A 9 8.32 -14.33 9.65
CA ALA A 9 7.07 -14.05 8.95
C ALA A 9 6.32 -12.80 9.47
N ASN A 10 6.46 -12.43 10.74
CA ASN A 10 5.82 -11.26 11.35
C ASN A 10 6.80 -10.11 11.67
N SER A 11 8.07 -10.22 11.25
CA SER A 11 9.12 -9.25 11.58
C SER A 11 9.22 -8.07 10.61
N ALA A 12 8.58 -8.15 9.44
CA ALA A 12 8.50 -6.99 8.55
C ALA A 12 7.47 -6.00 9.11
N ARG A 13 7.93 -4.79 9.50
CA ARG A 13 7.03 -3.70 9.86
C ARG A 13 6.00 -3.51 8.76
N LEU A 14 4.72 -3.71 9.08
CA LEU A 14 3.63 -3.50 8.14
C LEU A 14 3.45 -2.00 7.91
N THR A 15 4.13 -1.48 6.89
CA THR A 15 3.88 -0.12 6.40
C THR A 15 2.59 -0.11 5.59
N SER A 16 1.99 1.07 5.45
CA SER A 16 0.82 1.28 4.59
C SER A 16 1.07 0.83 3.14
N VAL A 17 2.29 1.04 2.63
CA VAL A 17 2.71 0.59 1.29
C VAL A 17 2.71 -0.94 1.20
N ILE A 18 3.35 -1.62 2.14
CA ILE A 18 3.41 -3.11 2.15
C ILE A 18 2.01 -3.70 2.32
N PHE A 19 1.16 -3.10 3.15
CA PHE A 19 -0.23 -3.51 3.29
C PHE A 19 -0.98 -3.39 1.96
N LEU A 20 -0.87 -2.25 1.28
CA LEU A 20 -1.54 -2.02 -0.01
C LEU A 20 -1.09 -3.04 -1.07
N GLU A 21 0.21 -3.30 -1.17
CA GLU A 21 0.76 -4.30 -2.10
C GLU A 21 0.22 -5.70 -1.81
N ARG A 22 0.20 -6.11 -0.54
CA ARG A 22 -0.35 -7.42 -0.12
C ARG A 22 -1.84 -7.53 -0.40
N ALA A 23 -2.61 -6.49 -0.10
CA ALA A 23 -4.05 -6.46 -0.34
C ALA A 23 -4.38 -6.53 -1.85
N ALA A 24 -3.65 -5.81 -2.70
CA ALA A 24 -3.79 -5.89 -4.15
C ALA A 24 -3.41 -7.26 -4.72
N ARG A 25 -2.43 -7.94 -4.11
CA ARG A 25 -2.01 -9.29 -4.52
C ARG A 25 -3.02 -10.37 -4.13
N VAL A 26 -3.55 -10.31 -2.90
CA VAL A 26 -4.42 -11.36 -2.35
C VAL A 26 -5.89 -11.13 -2.70
N TYR A 27 -6.33 -9.88 -2.70
CA TYR A 27 -7.74 -9.48 -2.86
C TYR A 27 -7.96 -8.57 -4.07
N GLY A 28 -7.14 -8.73 -5.13
CA GLY A 28 -7.05 -7.77 -6.23
C GLY A 28 -8.36 -7.31 -6.86
N ASP A 29 -9.34 -8.21 -6.99
CA ASP A 29 -10.65 -7.92 -7.60
C ASP A 29 -11.75 -7.59 -6.57
N LYS A 30 -11.43 -7.63 -5.27
CA LYS A 30 -12.33 -7.19 -4.20
C LYS A 30 -12.32 -5.66 -4.10
N VAL A 31 -13.46 -5.11 -3.70
CA VAL A 31 -13.65 -3.68 -3.48
C VAL A 31 -12.75 -3.19 -2.33
N SER A 32 -12.02 -2.11 -2.57
CA SER A 32 -11.11 -1.46 -1.61
C SER A 32 -11.65 -0.12 -1.11
N ILE A 33 -12.27 0.66 -2.00
CA ILE A 33 -12.77 2.02 -1.72
C ILE A 33 -14.15 2.15 -2.36
N VAL A 34 -15.09 2.73 -1.62
CA VAL A 34 -16.42 3.13 -2.09
C VAL A 34 -16.62 4.60 -1.77
N TYR A 35 -16.93 5.41 -2.78
CA TYR A 35 -17.22 6.83 -2.65
C TYR A 35 -18.36 7.22 -3.60
N GLY A 36 -19.57 7.39 -3.05
CA GLY A 36 -20.78 7.51 -3.85
C GLY A 36 -20.92 6.31 -4.81
N GLU A 37 -21.16 6.60 -6.08
CA GLU A 37 -21.26 5.61 -7.16
C GLU A 37 -19.89 5.05 -7.62
N VAL A 38 -18.78 5.62 -7.15
CA VAL A 38 -17.44 5.20 -7.55
C VAL A 38 -16.91 4.13 -6.60
N SER A 39 -16.53 2.98 -7.17
CA SER A 39 -15.81 1.94 -6.45
C SER A 39 -14.50 1.57 -7.13
N PHE A 40 -13.50 1.26 -6.32
CA PHE A 40 -12.23 0.72 -6.79
C PHE A 40 -12.00 -0.67 -6.22
N SER A 41 -11.30 -1.50 -6.99
CA SER A 41 -10.75 -2.76 -6.49
C SER A 41 -9.36 -2.51 -5.90
N TRP A 42 -8.87 -3.44 -5.08
CA TRP A 42 -7.52 -3.34 -4.52
C TRP A 42 -6.43 -3.22 -5.60
N ARG A 43 -6.58 -3.91 -6.73
CA ARG A 43 -5.68 -3.78 -7.89
C ARG A 43 -5.69 -2.35 -8.44
N LYS A 44 -6.88 -1.78 -8.68
CA LYS A 44 -7.02 -0.41 -9.19
C LYS A 44 -6.46 0.63 -8.22
N THR A 45 -6.64 0.44 -6.91
CA THR A 45 -6.07 1.34 -5.90
C THR A 45 -4.55 1.33 -5.98
N LEU A 46 -3.91 0.17 -6.02
CA LEU A 46 -2.45 0.06 -6.15
C LEU A 46 -1.95 0.74 -7.43
N GLU A 47 -2.56 0.45 -8.59
CA GLU A 47 -2.17 1.05 -9.86
C GLU A 47 -2.23 2.59 -9.83
N ARG A 48 -3.28 3.16 -9.21
CA ARG A 48 -3.42 4.61 -9.08
C ARG A 48 -2.37 5.20 -8.16
N CYS A 49 -2.09 4.57 -7.02
CA CYS A 49 -1.02 4.99 -6.11
C CYS A 49 0.35 4.98 -6.78
N LEU A 50 0.65 3.95 -7.59
CA LEU A 50 1.91 3.86 -8.33
C LEU A 50 2.05 4.95 -9.41
N LYS A 51 0.96 5.30 -10.10
CA LYS A 51 0.96 6.42 -11.06
C LYS A 51 1.29 7.74 -10.38
N VAL A 52 0.70 8.03 -9.21
CA VAL A 52 1.02 9.23 -8.43
C VAL A 52 2.46 9.18 -7.93
N ALA A 53 2.91 8.06 -7.35
CA ALA A 53 4.28 7.90 -6.89
C ALA A 53 5.31 8.13 -8.01
N SER A 54 5.05 7.60 -9.22
CA SER A 54 5.89 7.83 -10.39
C SER A 54 5.95 9.30 -10.79
N ALA A 55 4.84 10.03 -10.74
CA ALA A 55 4.80 11.46 -11.02
C ALA A 55 5.59 12.27 -9.98
N LEU A 56 5.44 11.95 -8.68
CA LEU A 56 6.18 12.62 -7.60
C LEU A 56 7.70 12.41 -7.77
N VAL A 57 8.13 11.19 -8.09
CA VAL A 57 9.54 10.89 -8.39
C VAL A 57 10.04 11.70 -9.59
N GLN A 58 9.23 11.84 -10.65
CA GLN A 58 9.58 12.67 -11.81
C GLN A 58 9.66 14.17 -11.47
N MET A 59 8.94 14.62 -10.45
CA MET A 59 9.03 15.99 -9.92
C MET A 59 10.22 16.22 -8.99
N GLY A 60 11.05 15.19 -8.74
CA GLY A 60 12.23 15.26 -7.88
C GLY A 60 11.95 15.06 -6.40
N ILE A 61 10.72 14.68 -6.02
CA ILE A 61 10.33 14.48 -4.62
C ILE A 61 10.98 13.21 -4.07
N SER A 62 11.53 13.32 -2.87
CA SER A 62 12.34 12.32 -2.20
C SER A 62 11.88 12.08 -0.76
N ARG A 63 12.47 11.05 -0.13
CA ARG A 63 12.17 10.70 1.26
C ARG A 63 12.55 11.86 2.19
N GLY A 64 11.57 12.33 2.96
CA GLY A 64 11.74 13.44 3.90
C GLY A 64 11.12 14.74 3.40
N ASP A 65 10.74 14.81 2.13
CA ASP A 65 10.05 15.96 1.57
C ASP A 65 8.58 15.99 2.00
N THR A 66 8.06 17.20 2.21
CA THR A 66 6.66 17.44 2.55
C THR A 66 5.85 17.74 1.30
N VAL A 67 4.72 17.06 1.15
CA VAL A 67 3.74 17.29 0.09
C VAL A 67 2.43 17.72 0.74
N SER A 68 1.83 18.83 0.30
CA SER A 68 0.59 19.41 0.82
C SER A 68 -0.56 19.33 -0.16
#